data_AF-A0A3C1YQY0-F1
#
_entry.id   AF-A0A3C1YQY0-F1
#
_cell.length_a   1.000
_cell.length_b   1.000
_cell.length_c   1.000
_cell.angle_alpha   90.00
_cell.angle_beta   90.00
_cell.angle_gamma   90.00
#
_symmetry.space_group_name_H-M   'P 1'
#
loop_
_entity.id
_entity.type
_entity.pdbx_description
1 polymer ?
#
loop_
_entity_poly.entity_id
_entity_poly.type
_entity_poly.pdbx_seq_one_letter_code
_entity_poly.pdbx_strand_id
1 'polypeptide(L)'
;MTSTFKKIFLSVTMLCVLLNAQNGNSLSSLNDIEILYNNGQYLSAELEARRMFEQTELNDSTKVQLEKWIAFALIAQGKSSLAKERFVALLNIDGTFELDPILTSPKILSVFNDARVKYISQKKTKIVDSTQQSVQYSVSYRTIVFPGWEQFYQGRTTSGYLYGAAGIISLSSGIVFDILRSDARKEYLSA
;
A
#
# COMPACT_ATOMS: atom_id res chain seq x y z
N MET A 1 -11.06 59.10 -2.11
CA MET A 1 -11.03 57.72 -1.58
C MET A 1 -11.55 56.65 -2.56
N THR A 2 -11.85 56.98 -3.82
CA THR A 2 -12.50 56.07 -4.79
C THR A 2 -11.53 55.37 -5.76
N SER A 3 -10.28 55.86 -5.91
CA SER A 3 -9.30 55.33 -6.87
C SER A 3 -8.65 54.00 -6.43
N THR A 4 -8.41 53.82 -5.13
CA THR A 4 -7.78 52.61 -4.59
C THR A 4 -8.72 51.41 -4.61
N PHE A 5 -10.02 51.61 -4.31
CA PHE A 5 -11.02 50.55 -4.33
C PHE A 5 -11.24 49.97 -5.73
N LYS A 6 -11.18 50.82 -6.77
CA LYS A 6 -11.33 50.40 -8.17
C LYS A 6 -10.17 49.52 -8.65
N LYS A 7 -8.94 49.78 -8.18
CA LYS A 7 -7.76 48.96 -8.54
C LYS A 7 -7.80 47.58 -7.88
N ILE A 8 -8.24 47.50 -6.63
CA ILE A 8 -8.38 46.22 -5.90
C ILE A 8 -9.46 45.36 -6.54
N PHE A 9 -10.60 45.95 -6.91
CA PHE A 9 -11.68 45.20 -7.58
C PHE A 9 -11.24 44.63 -8.92
N LEU A 10 -10.44 45.38 -9.70
CA LEU A 10 -9.94 44.95 -11.01
C LEU A 10 -8.87 43.84 -10.91
N SER A 11 -8.04 43.84 -9.86
CA SER A 11 -7.06 42.77 -9.65
C SER A 11 -7.72 41.47 -9.19
N VAL A 12 -8.78 41.56 -8.36
CA VAL A 12 -9.50 40.38 -7.87
C VAL A 12 -10.29 39.71 -8.99
N THR A 13 -10.96 40.47 -9.86
CA THR A 13 -11.66 39.89 -11.02
C THR A 13 -10.71 39.24 -12.01
N MET A 14 -9.52 39.82 -12.24
CA MET A 14 -8.51 39.23 -13.13
C MET A 14 -7.92 37.93 -12.57
N LEU A 15 -7.77 37.81 -11.25
CA LEU A 15 -7.32 36.58 -10.59
C LEU A 15 -8.38 35.47 -10.69
N CYS A 16 -9.67 35.80 -10.56
CA CYS A 16 -10.76 34.83 -10.70
C CYS A 16 -10.90 34.28 -12.14
N VAL A 17 -10.59 35.06 -13.17
CA VAL A 17 -10.66 34.58 -14.56
C VAL A 17 -9.56 33.56 -14.87
N LEU A 18 -8.37 33.74 -14.31
CA LEU A 18 -7.24 32.81 -14.53
C LEU A 18 -7.48 31.43 -13.88
N LEU A 19 -8.18 31.39 -12.74
CA LEU A 19 -8.51 30.13 -12.06
C LEU A 19 -9.55 29.29 -12.83
N ASN A 20 -10.49 29.91 -13.53
CA ASN A 20 -11.53 29.19 -14.28
C ASN A 20 -11.05 28.65 -15.64
N ALA A 21 -10.01 29.23 -16.23
CA ALA A 21 -9.50 28.78 -17.53
C ALA A 21 -8.81 27.41 -17.49
N GLN A 22 -8.28 26.99 -16.34
CA GLN A 22 -7.55 25.72 -16.22
C GLN A 22 -8.47 24.49 -16.24
N ASN A 23 -9.72 24.62 -15.76
CA ASN A 23 -10.65 23.49 -15.71
C ASN A 23 -11.21 23.09 -17.09
N GLY A 24 -11.36 24.03 -18.03
CA GLY A 24 -11.95 23.76 -19.35
C GLY A 24 -11.09 22.86 -20.25
N ASN A 25 -9.77 22.94 -20.13
CA ASN A 25 -8.84 22.23 -21.03
C ASN A 25 -8.79 20.71 -20.77
N SER A 26 -9.01 20.27 -19.53
CA SER A 26 -8.95 18.85 -19.18
C SER A 26 -10.10 18.04 -19.79
N LEU A 27 -11.30 18.62 -19.85
CA LEU A 27 -12.48 17.98 -20.45
C LEU A 27 -12.33 17.80 -21.97
N SER A 28 -11.80 18.81 -22.67
CA SER A 28 -11.53 18.70 -24.11
C SER A 28 -10.54 17.57 -24.40
N SER A 29 -9.49 17.44 -23.59
CA SER A 29 -8.44 16.43 -23.78
C SER A 29 -8.94 15.00 -23.57
N LEU A 30 -9.89 14.79 -22.64
CA LEU A 30 -10.52 13.47 -22.43
C LEU A 30 -11.38 13.05 -23.63
N ASN A 31 -12.11 14.00 -24.21
CA ASN A 31 -12.92 13.75 -25.39
C ASN A 31 -12.04 13.37 -26.60
N ASP A 32 -10.85 13.97 -26.74
CA ASP A 32 -9.90 13.62 -27.80
C ASP A 32 -9.42 12.16 -27.67
N ILE A 33 -9.14 11.70 -26.44
CA ILE A 33 -8.77 10.31 -26.17
C ILE A 33 -9.91 9.35 -26.53
N GLU A 34 -11.15 9.70 -26.20
CA GLU A 34 -12.34 8.93 -26.56
C GLU A 34 -12.52 8.84 -28.07
N ILE A 35 -12.35 9.96 -28.79
CA ILE A 35 -12.40 9.99 -30.26
C ILE A 35 -11.32 9.08 -30.85
N LEU A 36 -10.07 9.17 -30.36
CA LEU A 36 -8.97 8.30 -30.81
C LEU A 36 -9.31 6.81 -30.60
N TYR A 37 -9.86 6.46 -29.44
CA TYR A 37 -10.27 5.09 -29.13
C TYR A 37 -11.38 4.60 -30.06
N ASN A 38 -12.42 5.41 -30.26
CA ASN A 38 -13.56 5.08 -31.11
C ASN A 38 -13.16 4.95 -32.59
N ASN A 39 -12.13 5.68 -33.03
CA ASN A 39 -11.54 5.56 -34.36
C ASN A 39 -10.60 4.35 -34.52
N GLY A 40 -10.44 3.51 -33.49
CA GLY A 40 -9.55 2.35 -33.51
C GLY A 40 -8.07 2.68 -33.35
N GLN A 41 -7.72 3.94 -33.04
CA GLN A 41 -6.35 4.40 -32.84
C GLN A 41 -5.88 4.15 -31.40
N TYR A 42 -5.92 2.89 -30.97
CA TYR A 42 -5.70 2.50 -29.58
C TYR A 42 -4.32 2.88 -29.03
N LEU A 43 -3.28 2.81 -29.85
CA LEU A 43 -1.93 3.20 -29.45
C LEU A 43 -1.85 4.71 -29.17
N SER A 44 -2.45 5.52 -30.03
CA SER A 44 -2.49 6.97 -29.87
C SER A 44 -3.32 7.37 -28.66
N ALA A 45 -4.48 6.74 -28.46
CA ALA A 45 -5.33 6.96 -27.29
C ALA A 45 -4.58 6.63 -25.98
N GLU A 46 -3.82 5.54 -25.95
CA GLU A 46 -2.98 5.19 -24.79
C GLU A 46 -1.89 6.23 -24.54
N LEU A 47 -1.17 6.64 -25.58
CA LEU A 47 -0.07 7.59 -25.47
C LEU A 47 -0.56 8.95 -24.98
N GLU A 48 -1.67 9.43 -25.53
CA GLU A 48 -2.25 10.72 -25.16
C GLU A 48 -2.77 10.71 -23.73
N ALA A 49 -3.43 9.62 -23.31
CA ALA A 49 -3.87 9.46 -21.93
C ALA A 49 -2.69 9.44 -20.94
N ARG A 50 -1.57 8.80 -21.30
CA ARG A 50 -0.33 8.82 -20.47
C ARG A 50 0.30 10.20 -20.40
N ARG A 51 0.38 10.90 -21.53
CA ARG A 51 0.89 12.27 -21.61
C ARG A 51 0.08 13.19 -20.71
N MET A 52 -1.23 13.03 -20.68
CA MET A 52 -2.12 13.79 -19.81
C MET A 52 -1.90 13.39 -18.34
N PHE A 53 -1.71 12.11 -18.04
CA PHE A 53 -1.46 11.62 -16.67
C PHE A 53 -0.18 12.19 -16.04
N GLU A 54 0.83 12.54 -16.84
CA GLU A 54 2.07 13.17 -16.36
C GLU A 54 1.88 14.63 -15.87
N GLN A 55 0.73 15.24 -16.14
CA GLN A 55 0.42 16.58 -15.66
C GLN A 55 0.11 16.55 -14.15
N THR A 56 0.84 17.36 -13.37
CA THR A 56 0.94 17.23 -11.90
C THR A 56 -0.34 17.60 -11.12
N GLU A 57 -1.34 18.21 -11.76
CA GLU A 57 -2.52 18.79 -11.08
C GLU A 57 -3.85 18.21 -11.60
N LEU A 58 -3.93 16.90 -11.75
CA LEU A 58 -5.19 16.25 -12.10
C LEU A 58 -6.04 15.93 -10.87
N ASN A 59 -7.33 16.23 -10.98
CA ASN A 59 -8.34 15.73 -10.06
C ASN A 59 -8.40 14.20 -10.11
N ASP A 60 -8.69 13.56 -8.99
CA ASP A 60 -8.76 12.10 -8.88
C ASP A 60 -9.84 11.51 -9.81
N SER A 61 -10.95 12.23 -10.01
CA SER A 61 -11.97 11.86 -11.02
C SER A 61 -11.37 11.77 -12.44
N THR A 62 -10.54 12.74 -12.82
CA THR A 62 -9.86 12.75 -14.13
C THR A 62 -8.84 11.63 -14.22
N LYS A 63 -8.08 11.36 -13.15
CA LYS A 63 -7.13 10.23 -13.10
C LYS A 63 -7.83 8.89 -13.28
N VAL A 64 -8.99 8.70 -12.64
CA VAL A 64 -9.82 7.49 -12.80
C VAL A 64 -10.23 7.31 -14.26
N GLN A 65 -10.67 8.38 -14.93
CA GLN A 65 -11.03 8.32 -16.34
C GLN A 65 -9.83 8.02 -17.25
N LEU A 66 -8.66 8.61 -16.97
CA LEU A 66 -7.44 8.33 -17.73
C LEU A 66 -7.00 6.86 -17.57
N GLU A 67 -6.94 6.35 -16.35
CA GLU A 67 -6.60 4.94 -16.11
C GLU A 67 -7.60 3.99 -16.78
N LYS A 68 -8.90 4.36 -16.80
CA LYS A 68 -9.95 3.63 -17.54
C LYS A 68 -9.64 3.57 -19.03
N TRP A 69 -9.36 4.72 -19.67
CA TRP A 69 -9.06 4.78 -21.11
C TRP A 69 -7.76 4.07 -21.48
N ILE A 70 -6.71 4.18 -20.65
CA ILE A 70 -5.47 3.42 -20.83
C ILE A 70 -5.74 1.92 -20.77
N ALA A 71 -6.51 1.46 -19.79
CA ALA A 71 -6.86 0.04 -19.66
C ALA A 71 -7.68 -0.46 -20.87
N PHE A 72 -8.65 0.33 -21.34
CA PHE A 72 -9.47 -0.01 -22.50
C PHE A 72 -8.60 -0.13 -23.77
N ALA A 73 -7.74 0.85 -24.02
CA ALA A 73 -6.81 0.84 -25.14
C ALA A 73 -5.87 -0.38 -25.09
N LEU A 74 -5.34 -0.73 -23.92
CA LEU A 74 -4.48 -1.92 -23.75
C LEU A 74 -5.22 -3.23 -24.05
N ILE A 75 -6.50 -3.35 -23.68
CA ILE A 75 -7.32 -4.55 -23.98
C ILE A 75 -7.58 -4.66 -25.47
N ALA A 76 -7.88 -3.54 -26.14
CA ALA A 76 -8.05 -3.49 -27.58
C ALA A 76 -6.76 -3.88 -28.32
N GLN A 77 -5.58 -3.52 -27.78
CA GLN A 77 -4.27 -3.96 -28.27
C GLN A 77 -3.91 -5.42 -27.91
N GLY A 78 -4.75 -6.15 -27.16
CA GLY A 78 -4.47 -7.53 -26.72
C GLY A 78 -3.55 -7.66 -25.51
N LYS A 79 -3.20 -6.56 -24.84
CA LYS A 79 -2.29 -6.50 -23.68
C LYS A 79 -3.06 -6.61 -22.35
N SER A 80 -3.86 -7.66 -22.17
CA SER A 80 -4.75 -7.81 -21.01
C SER A 80 -4.02 -7.80 -19.65
N SER A 81 -2.78 -8.31 -19.57
CA SER A 81 -2.00 -8.29 -18.34
C SER A 81 -1.69 -6.88 -17.86
N LEU A 82 -1.28 -6.00 -18.77
CA LEU A 82 -0.98 -4.59 -18.46
C LEU A 82 -2.26 -3.82 -18.14
N ALA A 83 -3.37 -4.11 -18.84
CA ALA A 83 -4.67 -3.51 -18.54
C ALA A 83 -5.15 -3.84 -17.12
N LYS A 84 -4.90 -5.09 -16.66
CA LYS A 84 -5.21 -5.51 -15.29
C LYS A 84 -4.49 -4.66 -14.24
N GLU A 85 -3.23 -4.33 -14.48
CA GLU A 85 -2.45 -3.47 -13.58
C GLU A 85 -3.02 -2.05 -13.53
N ARG A 86 -3.47 -1.52 -14.66
CA ARG A 86 -4.10 -0.20 -14.77
C ARG A 86 -5.44 -0.16 -14.04
N PHE A 87 -6.26 -1.20 -14.15
CA PHE A 87 -7.49 -1.30 -13.35
C PHE A 87 -7.21 -1.41 -11.84
N VAL A 88 -6.15 -2.10 -11.42
CA VAL A 88 -5.75 -2.10 -9.99
C VAL A 88 -5.33 -0.69 -9.56
N ALA A 89 -4.59 0.04 -10.39
CA ALA A 89 -4.24 1.43 -10.11
C ALA A 89 -5.49 2.33 -10.02
N LEU A 90 -6.46 2.15 -10.91
CA LEU A 90 -7.76 2.81 -10.86
C LEU A 90 -8.48 2.53 -9.53
N LEU A 91 -8.58 1.26 -9.12
CA LEU A 91 -9.23 0.85 -7.86
C LEU A 91 -8.50 1.31 -6.60
N ASN A 92 -7.21 1.64 -6.71
CA ASN A 92 -6.46 2.28 -5.62
C ASN A 92 -6.84 3.76 -5.45
N ILE A 93 -7.30 4.43 -6.52
CA ILE A 93 -7.79 5.81 -6.48
C ILE A 93 -9.26 5.82 -6.03
N ASP A 94 -10.10 5.03 -6.69
CA ASP A 94 -11.52 4.87 -6.36
C ASP A 94 -11.87 3.38 -6.21
N GLY A 95 -11.95 2.92 -4.95
CA GLY A 95 -12.29 1.54 -4.62
C GLY A 95 -13.77 1.18 -4.80
N THR A 96 -14.63 2.15 -5.09
CA THR A 96 -16.07 1.95 -5.33
C THR A 96 -16.44 1.96 -6.81
N PHE A 97 -15.46 2.22 -7.69
CA PHE A 97 -15.67 2.28 -9.13
C PHE A 97 -16.19 0.96 -9.70
N GLU A 98 -17.21 1.05 -10.54
CA GLU A 98 -17.79 -0.08 -11.28
C GLU A 98 -18.00 0.27 -12.75
N LEU A 99 -17.78 -0.71 -13.62
CA LEU A 99 -18.03 -0.59 -15.05
C LEU A 99 -19.50 -0.93 -15.35
N ASP A 100 -20.13 -0.15 -16.21
CA ASP A 100 -21.48 -0.44 -16.69
C ASP A 100 -21.46 -1.67 -17.62
N PRO A 101 -22.12 -2.78 -17.27
CA PRO A 101 -22.13 -3.99 -18.09
C PRO A 101 -22.88 -3.86 -19.41
N ILE A 102 -23.77 -2.86 -19.55
CA ILE A 102 -24.56 -2.62 -20.77
C ILE A 102 -23.70 -1.89 -21.80
N LEU A 103 -22.90 -0.92 -21.35
CA LEU A 103 -22.08 -0.07 -22.22
C LEU A 103 -20.66 -0.61 -22.43
N THR A 104 -20.25 -1.64 -21.68
CA THR A 104 -18.89 -2.17 -21.71
C THR A 104 -18.84 -3.55 -22.34
N SER A 105 -17.85 -3.80 -23.21
CA SER A 105 -17.70 -5.11 -23.83
C SER A 105 -17.45 -6.23 -22.78
N PRO A 106 -17.99 -7.45 -22.98
CA PRO A 106 -17.79 -8.58 -22.06
C PRO A 106 -16.32 -8.90 -21.79
N LYS A 107 -15.46 -8.70 -22.79
CA LYS A 107 -14.01 -8.91 -22.66
C LYS A 107 -13.37 -7.93 -21.66
N ILE A 108 -13.77 -6.65 -21.71
CA ILE A 108 -13.27 -5.64 -20.77
C ILE A 108 -13.76 -5.96 -19.35
N LEU A 109 -15.04 -6.33 -19.20
CA LEU A 109 -15.61 -6.71 -17.90
C LEU A 109 -14.87 -7.90 -17.27
N SER A 110 -14.52 -8.91 -18.06
CA SER A 110 -13.74 -10.06 -17.59
C SER A 110 -12.38 -9.63 -17.02
N VAL A 111 -11.62 -8.79 -17.74
CA VAL A 111 -10.31 -8.29 -17.28
C VAL A 111 -10.45 -7.40 -16.04
N PHE A 112 -11.51 -6.60 -15.97
CA PHE A 112 -11.78 -5.75 -14.80
C PHE A 112 -12.12 -6.57 -13.55
N ASN A 113 -12.97 -7.59 -13.66
CA ASN A 113 -13.30 -8.48 -12.54
C ASN A 113 -12.07 -9.20 -12.01
N ASP A 114 -11.22 -9.67 -12.90
CA ASP A 114 -9.91 -10.24 -12.58
C ASP A 114 -9.02 -9.26 -11.81
N ALA A 115 -9.02 -7.98 -12.20
CA ALA A 115 -8.29 -6.92 -11.51
C ALA A 115 -8.86 -6.65 -10.12
N ARG A 116 -10.19 -6.66 -9.96
CA ARG A 116 -10.89 -6.48 -8.69
C ARG A 116 -10.54 -7.58 -7.68
N VAL A 117 -10.48 -8.84 -8.13
CA VAL A 117 -10.01 -9.96 -7.28
C VAL A 117 -8.59 -9.70 -6.79
N LYS A 118 -7.67 -9.31 -7.70
CA LYS A 118 -6.27 -8.99 -7.35
C LYS A 118 -6.17 -7.84 -6.35
N TYR A 119 -6.95 -6.77 -6.54
CA TYR A 119 -7.02 -5.62 -5.63
C TYR A 119 -7.45 -6.04 -4.21
N ILE A 120 -8.51 -6.86 -4.09
CA ILE A 120 -9.00 -7.34 -2.80
C ILE A 120 -7.93 -8.19 -2.09
N SER A 121 -7.24 -9.08 -2.81
CA SER A 121 -6.15 -9.88 -2.25
C SER A 121 -5.00 -9.00 -1.74
N GLN A 122 -4.59 -7.99 -2.51
CA GLN A 122 -3.53 -7.05 -2.10
C GLN A 122 -3.92 -6.23 -0.87
N LYS A 123 -5.18 -5.76 -0.81
CA LYS A 123 -5.70 -5.03 0.35
C LYS A 123 -5.71 -5.89 1.60
N LYS A 124 -6.09 -7.17 1.48
CA LYS A 124 -6.06 -8.12 2.60
C LYS A 124 -4.64 -8.37 3.11
N THR A 125 -3.66 -8.58 2.22
CA THR A 125 -2.25 -8.78 2.62
C THR A 125 -1.70 -7.55 3.36
N LYS A 126 -1.94 -6.34 2.86
CA LYS A 126 -1.50 -5.11 3.55
C LYS A 126 -2.04 -4.99 4.98
N ILE A 127 -3.29 -5.40 5.22
CA ILE A 127 -3.89 -5.38 6.56
C ILE A 127 -3.20 -6.38 7.49
N VAL A 128 -2.84 -7.57 6.99
CA VAL A 128 -2.14 -8.60 7.79
C VAL A 128 -0.73 -8.12 8.16
N ASP A 129 0.00 -7.51 7.23
CA ASP A 129 1.35 -6.99 7.47
C ASP A 129 1.33 -5.77 8.41
N SER A 130 0.36 -4.86 8.26
CA SER A 130 0.17 -3.73 9.19
C SER A 130 -0.29 -4.14 10.59
N THR A 131 -0.83 -5.35 10.76
CA THR A 131 -1.13 -5.90 12.10
C THR A 131 0.11 -6.54 12.74
N GLN A 132 1.19 -6.78 11.98
CA GLN A 132 2.45 -7.34 12.47
C GLN A 132 3.58 -6.31 12.63
N GLN A 133 3.42 -5.07 12.16
CA GLN A 133 4.32 -3.94 12.40
C GLN A 133 3.53 -2.84 13.15
N SER A 134 3.54 -2.76 14.48
CA SER A 134 4.68 -2.33 15.29
C SER A 134 4.44 -2.63 16.77
N VAL A 135 4.73 -3.85 17.24
CA VAL A 135 5.12 -3.96 18.65
C VAL A 135 6.54 -3.42 18.70
N GLN A 136 6.69 -2.11 18.96
CA GLN A 136 7.95 -1.59 19.47
C GLN A 136 8.26 -2.41 20.71
N TYR A 137 9.13 -3.41 20.59
CA TYR A 137 9.72 -4.09 21.74
C TYR A 137 10.60 -3.06 22.44
N SER A 138 10.00 -2.25 23.31
CA SER A 138 10.75 -1.67 24.40
C SER A 138 11.32 -2.85 25.17
N VAL A 139 12.64 -2.98 25.13
CA VAL A 139 13.33 -4.05 25.86
C VAL A 139 13.11 -3.75 27.35
N SER A 140 12.08 -4.37 27.91
CA SER A 140 11.76 -4.26 29.32
C SER A 140 12.93 -4.86 30.10
N TYR A 141 13.47 -4.11 31.06
CA TYR A 141 14.60 -4.55 31.91
C TYR A 141 14.35 -5.90 32.59
N ARG A 142 13.08 -6.34 32.67
CA ARG A 142 12.65 -7.65 33.17
C ARG A 142 13.25 -8.82 32.39
N THR A 143 13.46 -8.66 31.07
CA THR A 143 14.05 -9.70 30.21
C THR A 143 15.54 -9.91 30.49
N ILE A 144 16.22 -8.93 31.10
CA ILE A 144 17.65 -9.02 31.44
C ILE A 144 17.86 -9.91 32.68
N VAL A 145 16.93 -9.87 33.65
CA VAL A 145 17.09 -10.58 34.94
C VAL A 145 16.70 -12.05 34.82
N PHE A 146 15.65 -12.36 34.06
CA PHE A 146 15.19 -13.73 33.87
C PHE A 146 14.72 -13.96 32.43
N PRO A 147 15.50 -14.70 31.61
CA PRO A 147 15.06 -15.06 30.27
C PRO A 147 13.80 -15.94 30.37
N GLY A 148 12.67 -15.42 29.86
CA GLY A 148 11.37 -16.13 29.85
C GLY A 148 10.26 -15.54 30.74
N TRP A 149 10.57 -14.63 31.67
CA TRP A 149 9.55 -13.98 32.53
C TRP A 149 8.51 -13.19 31.72
N GLU A 150 8.99 -12.45 30.72
CA GLU A 150 8.15 -11.61 29.86
C GLU A 150 7.13 -12.41 29.05
N GLN A 151 7.46 -13.66 28.65
CA GLN A 151 6.54 -14.52 27.90
C GLN A 151 5.34 -14.98 28.74
N PHE A 152 5.55 -15.18 30.06
CA PHE A 152 4.47 -15.48 31.00
C PHE A 152 3.53 -14.28 31.18
N TYR A 153 4.08 -13.07 31.23
CA TYR A 153 3.28 -11.85 31.37
C TYR A 153 2.39 -11.57 30.14
N GLN A 154 2.84 -11.97 28.95
CA GLN A 154 2.10 -11.81 27.69
C GLN A 154 1.10 -12.95 27.41
N GLY A 155 0.83 -13.84 28.37
CA GLY A 155 -0.16 -14.93 28.22
C GLY A 155 0.24 -16.03 27.24
N ARG A 156 1.49 -16.04 26.76
CA ARG A 156 2.02 -17.06 25.84
C ARG A 156 2.64 -18.21 26.65
N THR A 157 1.78 -19.04 27.23
CA THR A 157 2.16 -20.05 28.23
C THR A 157 3.08 -21.14 27.69
N THR A 158 2.90 -21.61 26.46
CA THR A 158 3.68 -22.71 25.87
C THR A 158 5.16 -22.37 25.71
N SER A 159 5.48 -21.20 25.16
CA SER A 159 6.87 -20.74 25.00
C SER A 159 7.52 -20.42 26.35
N GLY A 160 6.75 -19.91 27.32
CA GLY A 160 7.24 -19.60 28.67
C GLY A 160 7.77 -20.83 29.41
N TYR A 161 7.06 -21.97 29.37
CA TYR A 161 7.51 -23.21 30.02
C TYR A 161 8.78 -23.76 29.40
N LEU A 162 8.93 -23.70 28.07
CA LEU A 162 10.12 -24.23 27.39
C LEU A 162 11.40 -23.49 27.82
N TYR A 163 11.38 -22.16 27.78
CA TYR A 163 12.53 -21.35 28.19
C TYR A 163 12.78 -21.43 29.70
N GLY A 164 11.72 -21.46 30.52
CA GLY A 164 11.84 -21.65 31.96
C GLY A 164 12.49 -22.98 32.33
N ALA A 165 12.06 -24.07 31.70
CA ALA A 165 12.65 -25.39 31.90
C ALA A 165 14.13 -25.43 31.49
N ALA A 166 14.47 -24.89 30.32
CA ALA A 166 15.86 -24.81 29.86
C ALA A 166 16.76 -24.01 30.82
N GLY A 167 16.25 -22.91 31.38
CA GLY A 167 16.94 -22.12 32.38
C GLY A 167 17.20 -22.90 33.68
N ILE A 168 16.18 -23.58 34.21
CA ILE A 168 16.31 -24.40 35.44
C ILE A 168 17.31 -25.53 35.24
N ILE A 169 17.27 -26.22 34.09
CA ILE A 169 18.20 -27.30 33.75
C ILE A 169 19.63 -26.79 33.68
N SER A 170 19.85 -25.61 33.08
CA SER A 170 21.19 -25.03 32.96
C SER A 170 21.76 -24.63 34.33
N LEU A 171 20.93 -24.02 35.20
CA LEU A 171 21.32 -23.64 36.55
C LEU A 171 21.62 -24.86 37.43
N SER A 172 20.76 -25.87 37.40
CA SER A 172 20.96 -27.09 38.20
C SER A 172 22.21 -27.84 37.74
N SER A 173 22.47 -27.91 36.43
CA SER A 173 23.68 -28.51 35.88
C SER A 173 24.95 -27.79 36.35
N GLY A 174 24.93 -26.45 36.39
CA GLY A 174 26.05 -25.66 36.90
C GLY A 174 26.38 -25.95 38.37
N ILE A 175 25.35 -26.05 39.24
CA ILE A 175 25.54 -26.36 40.66
C ILE A 175 26.10 -27.77 40.85
N VAL A 176 25.56 -28.76 40.14
CA VAL A 176 26.04 -30.14 40.21
C VAL A 176 27.49 -30.24 39.74
N PHE A 177 27.84 -29.54 38.65
CA PHE A 177 29.20 -29.51 38.13
C PHE A 177 30.19 -28.90 39.11
N ASP A 178 29.81 -27.83 39.82
CA ASP A 178 30.68 -27.19 40.81
C ASP A 178 30.95 -28.10 42.03
N ILE A 179 29.93 -28.83 42.51
CA ILE A 179 30.09 -29.81 43.60
C ILE A 179 31.06 -30.91 43.18
N LEU A 180 30.82 -31.54 42.03
CA LEU A 180 31.68 -32.61 41.49
C LEU A 180 33.12 -32.15 41.30
N ARG A 181 33.31 -30.91 40.82
CA ARG A 181 34.64 -30.30 40.66
C ARG A 181 35.33 -30.08 42.01
N SER A 182 34.58 -29.66 43.02
CA SER A 182 35.11 -29.41 44.37
C SER A 182 35.57 -30.70 45.04
N ASP A 183 34.83 -31.80 44.86
CA ASP A 183 35.16 -33.11 45.42
C ASP A 183 36.38 -33.71 44.73
N ALA A 184 36.42 -33.68 43.39
CA ALA A 184 37.59 -34.14 42.62
C ALA A 184 38.87 -33.37 42.99
N ARG A 185 38.75 -32.08 43.30
CA ARG A 185 39.89 -31.26 43.74
C ARG A 185 40.39 -31.67 45.14
N LYS A 186 39.49 -31.97 46.08
CA LYS A 186 39.86 -32.42 47.43
C LYS A 186 40.54 -33.78 47.38
N GLU A 187 40.01 -34.70 46.57
CA GLU A 187 40.60 -36.02 46.35
C GLU A 187 42.03 -35.90 45.81
N TYR A 188 42.24 -35.08 44.77
CA TYR A 188 43.56 -34.83 44.20
C TYR A 188 44.58 -34.25 45.20
N LEU A 189 44.14 -33.36 46.09
CA LEU A 189 45.01 -32.76 47.10
C LEU A 189 45.31 -33.67 48.30
N SER A 190 44.58 -34.78 48.44
CA SER A 190 44.75 -35.75 49.53
C SER A 190 45.59 -36.97 49.16
N ALA A 191 45.86 -37.16 47.86
CA ALA A 191 46.73 -38.19 47.32
C ALA A 191 48.20 -37.71 47.29
#